data_AF-A0A382L1C3-F1
#
_entry.id   AF-A0A382L1C3-F1
#
_cell.length_a   1.000
_cell.length_b   1.000
_cell.length_c   1.000
_cell.angle_alpha   90.00
_cell.angle_beta   90.00
_cell.angle_gamma   90.00
#
_symmetry.space_group_name_H-M   'P 1'
#
loop_
_entity.id
_entity.type
_entity.pdbx_description
1 polymer ?
#
loop_
_entity_poly.entity_id
_entity_poly.type
_entity_poly.pdbx_seq_one_letter_code
_entity_poly.pdbx_strand_id
1 'polypeptide(L)' 'MNNAELIVQILKKAKITHGFGIPSGNVLPLLEAMRIHDLPFVLTAHEGSAGFAADVMGRMTGAPGLCVAT' A
#
# COMPACT_ATOMS: atom_id res chain seq x y z
N MET A 1 -13.82 11.86 5.49
CA MET A 1 -13.31 11.54 4.14
C MET A 1 -12.31 12.60 3.70
N ASN A 2 -11.03 12.36 4.01
CA ASN A 2 -9.89 13.12 3.49
C ASN A 2 -9.30 12.43 2.25
N ASN A 3 -8.28 13.04 1.64
CA ASN A 3 -7.67 12.50 0.41
C ASN A 3 -7.02 11.13 0.61
N ALA A 4 -6.41 10.86 1.76
CA ALA A 4 -5.81 9.56 2.06
C ALA A 4 -6.87 8.45 2.18
N GLU A 5 -7.98 8.73 2.85
CA GLU A 5 -9.13 7.82 2.93
C GLU A 5 -9.68 7.52 1.52
N LEU A 6 -9.82 8.55 0.67
CA LEU A 6 -10.26 8.37 -0.72
C LEU A 6 -9.31 7.47 -1.52
N ILE A 7 -8.00 7.68 -1.38
CA ILE A 7 -6.97 6.83 -2.02
C ILE A 7 -7.17 5.36 -1.59
N VAL A 8 -7.29 5.10 -0.29
CA VAL A 8 -7.47 3.73 0.22
C VAL A 8 -8.75 3.08 -0.31
N GLN A 9 -9.85 3.83 -0.41
CA GLN A 9 -11.08 3.31 -1.02
C GLN A 9 -10.90 2.94 -2.50
N ILE A 10 -10.15 3.73 -3.26
CA ILE A 10 -9.83 3.44 -4.67
C ILE A 10 -8.94 2.19 -4.76
N LEU A 11 -7.92 2.07 -3.92
CA LEU A 11 -7.02 0.90 -3.89
C LEU A 11 -7.80 -0.39 -3.59
N LYS A 12 -8.70 -0.37 -2.60
CA LYS A 12 -9.55 -1.52 -2.27
C LYS A 12 -10.51 -1.89 -3.40
N LYS A 13 -11.11 -0.90 -4.09
CA LYS A 13 -11.93 -1.14 -5.29
C LYS A 13 -11.14 -1.77 -6.44
N ALA A 14 -9.85 -1.44 -6.54
CA ALA A 14 -8.91 -2.07 -7.46
C ALA A 14 -8.44 -3.48 -7.01
N LYS A 15 -9.05 -4.04 -5.95
CA LYS A 15 -8.74 -5.36 -5.37
C LYS A 15 -7.35 -5.47 -4.76
N ILE A 16 -6.72 -4.34 -4.40
CA ILE A 16 -5.46 -4.33 -3.66
C ILE A 16 -5.74 -4.75 -2.23
N THR A 17 -4.95 -5.70 -1.74
CA THR A 17 -5.13 -6.29 -0.40
C THR A 17 -4.02 -5.93 0.57
N HIS A 18 -2.83 -5.55 0.09
CA HIS A 18 -1.67 -5.24 0.91
C HIS A 18 -0.83 -4.14 0.26
N GLY A 19 -0.24 -3.28 1.09
CA GLY A 19 0.85 -2.40 0.69
C GLY A 19 2.18 -2.84 1.30
N PHE A 20 3.29 -2.56 0.63
CA PHE A 20 4.65 -2.88 1.08
C PHE A 20 5.50 -1.62 1.06
N GLY A 21 6.37 -1.41 2.05
CA GLY A 21 7.21 -0.20 2.03
C GLY A 21 7.98 0.10 3.30
N ILE A 22 8.45 1.35 3.38
CA ILE A 22 9.05 1.96 4.57
C ILE A 22 8.25 3.21 4.94
N PRO A 23 7.76 3.35 6.18
CA PRO A 23 7.10 4.56 6.64
C PRO A 23 8.04 5.78 6.62
N SER A 24 7.54 6.90 6.09
CA SER A 24 8.17 8.21 6.20
C SER A 24 7.12 9.29 6.50
N GLY A 25 7.56 10.48 6.95
CA GLY A 25 6.66 11.55 7.38
C GLY A 25 5.57 11.92 6.37
N ASN A 26 5.92 11.97 5.07
CA ASN A 26 4.99 12.39 4.02
C ASN A 26 3.91 11.36 3.71
N VAL A 27 4.15 10.07 3.99
CA VAL A 27 3.21 8.97 3.73
C VAL A 27 2.42 8.52 4.96
N LEU A 28 2.70 9.08 6.16
CA LEU A 28 1.98 8.75 7.39
C LEU A 28 0.45 8.92 7.28
N PRO A 29 -0.10 9.97 6.65
CA PRO A 29 -1.55 10.08 6.50
C PRO A 29 -2.16 8.93 5.68
N LEU A 30 -1.44 8.43 4.67
CA LEU A 30 -1.88 7.27 3.88
C LEU A 30 -1.81 5.99 4.71
N LEU A 31 -0.74 5.78 5.47
CA LEU A 31 -0.60 4.62 6.35
C LEU A 31 -1.68 4.59 7.44
N GLU A 32 -2.05 5.75 7.99
CA GLU A 32 -3.13 5.83 8.96
C GLU A 32 -4.49 5.51 8.32
N ALA A 33 -4.75 6.03 7.12
CA ALA A 33 -5.96 5.67 6.37
C ALA A 33 -6.01 4.17 6.04
N MET A 34 -4.87 3.57 5.67
CA MET A 34 -4.74 2.12 5.42
C MET A 34 -5.07 1.32 6.68
N ARG A 35 -4.55 1.74 7.84
CA ARG A 35 -4.82 1.13 9.15
C ARG A 35 -6.28 1.22 9.54
N ILE A 36 -6.93 2.37 9.35
CA ILE A 36 -8.35 2.60 9.70
C ILE A 36 -9.29 1.80 8.79
N HIS A 37 -8.92 1.61 7.52
CA HIS A 37 -9.78 0.96 6.52
C HIS A 37 -9.37 -0.46 6.17
N ASP A 38 -8.66 -1.17 7.06
CA ASP A 38 -8.27 -2.57 6.88
C ASP A 38 -7.60 -2.85 5.52
N LEU A 39 -6.62 -2.01 5.15
CA LEU A 39 -5.69 -2.28 4.06
C LEU A 39 -4.30 -2.53 4.66
N PRO A 40 -3.93 -3.78 4.97
CA PRO A 40 -2.68 -4.11 5.63
C PRO A 40 -1.43 -3.50 4.97
N PHE A 41 -0.51 -3.02 5.81
CA PHE A 41 0.80 -2.54 5.41
C PHE A 41 1.90 -3.47 5.95
N VAL A 42 2.75 -3.95 5.05
CA VAL A 42 3.89 -4.82 5.35
C VAL A 42 5.16 -3.98 5.35
N LEU A 43 5.74 -3.81 6.54
CA LEU A 43 7.02 -3.13 6.69
C LEU A 43 8.14 -3.94 6.02
N THR A 44 8.91 -3.27 5.16
CA THR A 44 10.10 -3.81 4.50
C THR A 44 11.36 -3.10 4.98
N ALA A 45 12.52 -3.72 4.76
CA ALA A 45 13.80 -3.13 5.12
C ALA A 45 14.39 -2.18 4.04
N HIS A 46 13.86 -2.23 2.81
CA HIS A 46 14.32 -1.42 1.68
C HIS A 46 13.20 -1.31 0.64
N GLU A 47 13.06 -0.15 -0.01
CA GLU A 47 12.02 0.15 -1.00
C GLU A 47 12.11 -0.78 -2.22
N GLY A 48 13.32 -1.22 -2.59
CA GLY A 48 13.51 -2.22 -3.64
C GLY A 48 12.83 -3.56 -3.31
N SER A 49 12.91 -4.01 -2.05
CA SER A 49 12.22 -5.23 -1.60
C SER A 49 10.70 -5.06 -1.59
N ALA A 50 10.21 -3.86 -1.23
CA ALA A 50 8.79 -3.52 -1.35
C ALA A 50 8.30 -3.55 -2.79
N GLY A 51 9.09 -3.02 -3.73
CA GLY A 51 8.82 -3.08 -5.16
C GLY A 51 8.71 -4.51 -5.68
N PHE A 52 9.65 -5.38 -5.32
CA PHE A 52 9.60 -6.80 -5.70
C PHE A 52 8.39 -7.52 -5.10
N ALA A 53 8.07 -7.28 -3.83
CA ALA A 53 6.90 -7.87 -3.19
C ALA A 53 5.59 -7.43 -3.88
N ALA A 54 5.47 -6.14 -4.20
CA ALA A 54 4.32 -5.60 -4.92
C ALA A 54 4.19 -6.19 -6.33
N ASP A 55 5.30 -6.30 -7.08
CA ASP A 55 5.30 -6.89 -8.43
C ASP A 55 4.83 -8.37 -8.41
N VAL A 56 5.37 -9.18 -7.50
CA VAL A 56 4.96 -10.58 -7.34
C VAL A 56 3.49 -10.68 -6.95
N MET A 57 3.03 -9.83 -6.02
CA MET A 57 1.62 -9.80 -5.62
C MET A 57 0.70 -9.48 -6.80
N GLY A 58 1.14 -8.59 -7.69
CA GLY A 58 0.39 -8.24 -8.87
C GLY A 58 0.25 -9.41 -9.86
N ARG A 59 1.35 -10.13 -10.10
CA ARG A 59 1.35 -11.32 -10.96
C ARG A 59 0.53 -12.47 -10.38
N MET A 60 0.59 -12.68 -9.06
CA MET A 60 -0.11 -13.78 -8.40
C MET A 60 -1.63 -13.59 -8.34
N THR A 61 -2.10 -12.35 -8.22
CA THR A 61 -3.53 -12.06 -7.98
C THR A 61 -4.26 -11.49 -9.19
N GLY A 62 -3.53 -10.96 -10.18
CA GLY A 62 -4.10 -10.22 -11.30
C GLY A 62 -4.66 -8.84 -10.92
N ALA A 63 -4.55 -8.43 -9.65
CA ALA A 63 -4.78 -7.05 -9.20
C ALA A 63 -3.44 -6.29 -9.18
N PRO A 64 -3.40 -4.95 -9.23
CA PRO A 64 -2.14 -4.22 -9.08
C PRO A 64 -1.46 -4.49 -7.72
N GLY A 65 -0.13 -4.50 -7.69
CA GLY A 65 0.63 -4.43 -6.45
C GLY A 65 0.75 -3.00 -5.92
N LEU A 66 0.92 -2.83 -4.60
CA LEU A 66 1.09 -1.52 -3.96
C LEU A 66 2.46 -1.44 -3.25
N CYS A 67 3.38 -0.68 -3.85
CA CYS A 67 4.60 -0.24 -3.19
C CYS A 67 4.40 1.19 -2.67
N VAL A 68 4.78 1.44 -1.41
CA VAL A 68 4.74 2.77 -0.78
C VAL A 68 6.17 3.15 -0.41
N ALA A 69 6.64 4.25 -0.98
CA ALA A 69 7.98 4.79 -0.78
C ALA A 69 7.93 6.32 -0.74
N THR A 70 9.06 6.95 -0.43
CA THR A 70 9.26 8.40 -0.39
C THR A 70 10.46 8.81 -1.23
#